data_AF-A0A954W203-F1
#
_entry.id   AF-A0A954W203-F1
#
_cell.length_a   1.000
_cell.length_b   1.000
_cell.length_c   1.000
_cell.angle_alpha   90.00
_cell.angle_beta   90.00
_cell.angle_gamma   90.00
#
_symmetry.space_group_name_H-M   'P 1'
#
loop_
_entity.id
_entity.type
_entity.pdbx_description
1 polymer ?
#
loop_
_entity_poly.entity_id
_entity_poly.type
_entity_poly.pdbx_seq_one_letter_code
_entity_poly.pdbx_strand_id
1 'polypeptide(L)'
;MIRTNFFCRRHRPATTAASRLSLALAFAVVWLCSLLASDRVAAADLRPVAPFIRQHCLDCHEGDAAEAGLDLTRLGTKLDDQATFAKWERIHDRVASGEMPPASVEAPAKADRQAFLASLGGELTKAHQAAKGTVLRRLNRREYENTMNDLFGTNLKLAERLPEDSRSHEIDNVGASLGISMVQLQRYLECAEDVLDEATAKNADPPESKITRASYADTRGAEQWLGKIWLHRDDGAVVF
;
A
#
# COMPACT_ATOMS: atom_id res chain seq x y z
N MET A 1 29.47 -37.89 91.22
CA MET A 1 28.04 -38.02 90.83
C MET A 1 27.72 -36.90 89.84
N ILE A 2 27.70 -37.20 88.53
CA ILE A 2 26.51 -37.56 87.71
C ILE A 2 25.68 -36.31 87.37
N ARG A 3 25.93 -35.72 86.18
CA ARG A 3 25.06 -35.69 84.96
C ARG A 3 23.74 -34.91 85.18
N THR A 4 23.40 -33.91 84.38
CA THR A 4 22.98 -34.09 82.98
C THR A 4 22.82 -32.73 82.27
N ASN A 5 23.36 -32.62 81.05
CA ASN A 5 23.11 -31.53 80.11
C ASN A 5 21.95 -31.92 79.18
N PHE A 6 20.94 -31.07 79.07
CA PHE A 6 19.86 -31.23 78.08
C PHE A 6 20.26 -30.50 76.78
N PHE A 7 20.48 -31.29 75.73
CA PHE A 7 20.93 -30.87 74.42
C PHE A 7 19.71 -30.74 73.49
N CYS A 8 19.32 -29.51 73.11
CA CYS A 8 18.26 -29.26 72.14
C CYS A 8 18.87 -29.19 70.73
N ARG A 9 18.56 -30.19 69.90
CA ARG A 9 19.16 -30.41 68.56
C ARG A 9 18.30 -29.71 67.48
N ARG A 10 18.76 -28.58 66.95
CA ARG A 10 18.17 -27.92 65.77
C ARG A 10 18.57 -28.69 64.50
N HIS A 11 17.61 -29.29 63.80
CA HIS A 11 17.81 -29.90 62.48
C HIS A 11 17.89 -28.81 61.39
N ARG A 12 18.99 -28.76 60.64
CA ARG A 12 19.09 -28.04 59.36
C ARG A 12 18.78 -29.03 58.24
N PRO A 13 17.83 -28.77 57.32
CA PRO A 13 17.64 -29.62 56.16
C PRO A 13 18.82 -29.46 55.20
N ALA A 14 19.43 -30.59 54.83
CA ALA A 14 20.47 -30.64 53.81
C ALA A 14 19.83 -30.39 52.44
N THR A 15 20.01 -29.19 51.90
CA THR A 15 19.68 -28.90 50.49
C THR A 15 20.68 -29.64 49.61
N THR A 16 20.22 -30.68 48.93
CA THR A 16 21.02 -31.53 48.04
C THR A 16 21.44 -30.76 46.78
N ALA A 17 22.74 -30.67 46.55
CA ALA A 17 23.35 -30.01 45.39
C ALA A 17 22.91 -30.59 44.03
N ALA A 18 22.36 -31.81 44.02
CA ALA A 18 21.90 -32.51 42.81
C ALA A 18 20.73 -31.80 42.09
N SER A 19 19.91 -31.02 42.79
CA SER A 19 18.77 -30.31 42.18
C SER A 19 19.17 -29.11 41.32
N ARG A 20 20.34 -28.51 41.57
CA ARG A 20 20.79 -27.29 40.86
C ARG A 20 21.42 -27.59 39.50
N LEU A 21 21.99 -28.77 39.32
CA LEU A 21 22.64 -29.17 38.06
C LEU A 21 21.63 -29.51 36.96
N SER A 22 20.52 -30.17 37.32
CA SER A 22 19.45 -30.55 36.39
C SER A 22 18.68 -29.34 35.84
N LEU A 23 18.51 -28.29 36.65
CA LEU A 23 17.88 -27.04 36.21
C LEU A 23 18.80 -26.26 35.26
N ALA A 24 20.10 -26.21 35.53
CA ALA A 24 21.06 -25.52 34.68
C ALA A 24 21.18 -26.15 33.28
N LEU A 25 21.11 -27.49 33.19
CA LEU A 25 21.12 -28.20 31.91
C LEU A 25 19.83 -27.95 31.11
N ALA A 26 18.67 -27.91 31.78
CA ALA A 26 17.40 -27.62 31.13
C ALA A 26 17.37 -26.18 30.56
N PHE A 27 17.90 -25.20 31.31
CA PHE A 27 18.04 -23.82 30.81
C PHE A 27 19.00 -23.70 29.64
N ALA A 28 20.12 -24.45 29.64
CA ALA A 28 21.07 -24.47 28.53
C ALA A 28 20.48 -25.10 27.25
N VAL A 29 19.66 -26.16 27.38
CA VAL A 29 18.97 -26.78 26.24
C VAL A 29 17.89 -25.84 25.68
N VAL A 30 17.15 -25.13 26.53
CA VAL A 30 16.17 -24.12 26.08
C VAL A 30 16.85 -22.95 25.37
N TRP A 31 17.99 -22.47 25.88
CA TRP A 31 18.79 -21.44 25.20
C TRP A 31 19.38 -21.92 23.87
N LEU A 32 19.86 -23.17 23.79
CA LEU A 32 20.39 -23.76 22.56
C LEU A 32 19.30 -23.98 21.50
N CYS A 33 18.10 -24.42 21.91
CA CYS A 33 16.94 -24.52 21.01
C CYS A 33 16.45 -23.14 20.53
N SER A 34 16.55 -22.10 21.36
CA SER A 34 16.19 -20.72 20.98
C SER A 34 17.18 -20.12 19.97
N LEU A 35 18.45 -20.53 20.00
CA LEU A 35 19.46 -20.13 19.02
C LEU A 35 19.33 -20.85 17.67
N LEU A 36 18.70 -22.02 17.63
CA LEU A 36 18.45 -22.79 16.39
C LEU A 36 17.15 -22.37 15.67
N ALA A 37 16.25 -21.66 16.35
CA ALA A 37 15.07 -21.04 15.75
C ALA A 37 15.43 -19.69 15.09
N SER A 38 16.41 -19.69 14.19
CA SER A 38 16.45 -18.66 13.16
C SER A 38 15.33 -18.97 12.19
N ASP A 39 14.30 -18.12 12.13
CA ASP A 39 13.39 -18.04 11.00
C ASP A 39 14.23 -17.76 9.75
N ARG A 40 14.73 -18.84 9.11
CA ARG A 40 15.23 -18.74 7.75
C ARG A 40 14.00 -18.52 6.90
N VAL A 41 13.71 -17.24 6.62
CA VAL A 41 12.89 -16.88 5.47
C VAL A 41 13.43 -17.70 4.31
N ALA A 42 12.66 -18.68 3.86
CA ALA A 42 13.06 -19.52 2.75
C ALA A 42 13.29 -18.60 1.56
N ALA A 43 14.52 -18.61 1.02
CA ALA A 43 14.85 -17.85 -0.17
C ALA A 43 13.90 -18.28 -1.30
N ALA A 44 13.44 -17.30 -2.08
CA ALA A 44 12.53 -17.57 -3.19
C ALA A 44 13.12 -18.60 -4.16
N ASP A 45 12.31 -19.56 -4.59
CA ASP A 45 12.73 -20.66 -5.45
C ASP A 45 12.04 -20.60 -6.81
N LEU A 46 12.75 -20.09 -7.81
CA LEU A 46 12.27 -20.00 -9.19
C LEU A 46 12.55 -21.26 -10.03
N ARG A 47 13.07 -22.36 -9.44
CA ARG A 47 13.28 -23.61 -10.21
C ARG A 47 12.00 -24.18 -10.84
N PRO A 48 10.81 -24.14 -10.19
CA PRO A 48 9.60 -24.70 -10.78
C PRO A 48 9.09 -23.95 -12.01
N VAL A 49 9.47 -22.68 -12.20
CA VAL A 49 9.05 -21.88 -13.37
C VAL A 49 9.98 -22.05 -14.58
N ALA A 50 11.19 -22.56 -14.36
CA ALA A 50 12.21 -22.71 -15.41
C ALA A 50 11.79 -23.56 -16.63
N PRO A 51 10.99 -24.64 -16.51
CA PRO A 51 10.50 -25.39 -17.67
C PRO A 51 9.58 -24.56 -18.57
N PHE A 52 8.64 -23.81 -17.97
CA PHE A 52 7.71 -22.96 -18.71
C PHE A 52 8.46 -21.86 -19.50
N ILE A 53 9.45 -21.23 -18.86
CA ILE A 53 10.28 -20.20 -19.51
C ILE A 53 11.04 -20.77 -20.70
N ARG A 54 11.68 -21.93 -20.51
CA ARG A 54 12.44 -22.59 -21.58
C ARG A 54 11.58 -22.98 -22.76
N GLN A 55 10.33 -23.35 -22.52
CA GLN A 55 9.44 -23.85 -23.55
C GLN A 55 8.65 -22.74 -24.27
N HIS A 56 8.35 -21.63 -23.59
CA HIS A 56 7.39 -20.64 -24.10
C HIS A 56 7.92 -19.20 -24.15
N CYS A 57 9.13 -18.92 -23.66
CA CYS A 57 9.63 -17.55 -23.56
C CYS A 57 10.97 -17.32 -24.26
N LEU A 58 11.89 -18.29 -24.24
CA LEU A 58 13.25 -18.09 -24.74
C LEU A 58 13.33 -17.84 -26.25
N ASP A 59 12.37 -18.33 -27.02
CA ASP A 59 12.33 -18.10 -28.48
C ASP A 59 12.34 -16.61 -28.87
N CYS A 60 11.80 -15.73 -28.02
CA CYS A 60 11.76 -14.28 -28.24
C CYS A 60 12.57 -13.47 -27.21
N HIS A 61 12.82 -14.04 -26.02
CA HIS A 61 13.42 -13.33 -24.89
C HIS A 61 14.80 -13.89 -24.50
N GLU A 62 15.62 -14.22 -25.50
CA GLU A 62 17.00 -14.70 -25.32
C GLU A 62 18.00 -13.88 -26.15
N GLY A 63 19.13 -13.53 -25.55
CA GLY A 63 20.26 -12.90 -26.21
C GLY A 63 20.08 -11.40 -26.52
N ASP A 64 21.02 -10.85 -27.29
CA ASP A 64 21.11 -9.40 -27.54
C ASP A 64 19.97 -8.86 -28.43
N ALA A 65 19.27 -9.73 -29.16
CA ALA A 65 18.11 -9.40 -30.00
C ALA A 65 16.77 -9.65 -29.29
N ALA A 66 16.78 -9.88 -27.98
CA ALA A 66 15.58 -10.18 -27.22
C ALA A 66 14.53 -9.07 -27.32
N GLU A 67 13.27 -9.48 -27.53
CA GLU A 67 12.14 -8.58 -27.66
C GLU A 67 11.95 -7.73 -26.41
N ALA A 68 11.60 -6.46 -26.62
CA ALA A 68 11.49 -5.44 -25.56
C ALA A 68 12.74 -5.29 -24.67
N GLY A 69 13.91 -5.74 -25.13
CA GLY A 69 15.16 -5.70 -24.36
C GLY A 69 15.15 -6.59 -23.12
N LEU A 70 14.26 -7.60 -23.08
CA LEU A 70 14.14 -8.55 -21.97
C LEU A 70 14.86 -9.86 -22.31
N ASP A 71 16.07 -10.02 -21.82
CA ASP A 71 16.81 -11.30 -21.89
C ASP A 71 16.62 -12.10 -20.59
N LEU A 72 15.85 -13.19 -20.67
CA LEU A 72 15.54 -14.07 -19.54
C LEU A 72 16.71 -14.95 -19.12
N THR A 73 17.72 -15.14 -19.98
CA THR A 73 18.94 -15.90 -19.63
C THR A 73 19.87 -15.10 -18.74
N ARG A 74 19.80 -13.76 -18.84
CA ARG A 74 20.59 -12.81 -18.05
C ARG A 74 19.81 -12.23 -16.87
N LEU A 75 18.51 -12.50 -16.79
CA LEU A 75 17.67 -12.09 -15.67
C LEU A 75 18.06 -12.87 -14.41
N GLY A 76 18.45 -12.13 -13.36
CA GLY A 76 18.75 -12.72 -12.05
C GLY A 76 17.54 -13.48 -11.49
N THR A 77 17.81 -14.48 -10.65
CA THR A 77 16.76 -15.27 -9.99
C THR A 77 16.54 -14.88 -8.54
N LYS A 78 17.33 -13.93 -8.02
CA LYS A 78 17.23 -13.47 -6.65
C LYS A 78 16.16 -12.38 -6.55
N LEU A 79 15.09 -12.68 -5.84
CA LEU A 79 13.95 -11.78 -5.66
C LEU A 79 14.15 -10.74 -4.53
N ASP A 80 15.30 -10.73 -3.86
CA ASP A 80 15.70 -9.71 -2.89
C ASP A 80 16.22 -8.42 -3.55
N ASP A 81 16.69 -8.51 -4.80
CA ASP A 81 17.03 -7.36 -5.63
C ASP A 81 15.76 -6.72 -6.23
N GLN A 82 15.53 -5.45 -5.90
CA GLN A 82 14.31 -4.73 -6.30
C GLN A 82 14.15 -4.63 -7.82
N ALA A 83 15.25 -4.46 -8.57
CA ALA A 83 15.21 -4.35 -10.03
C ALA A 83 14.85 -5.70 -10.68
N THR A 84 15.39 -6.80 -10.14
CA THR A 84 15.07 -8.17 -10.56
C THR A 84 13.63 -8.52 -10.20
N PHE A 85 13.18 -8.22 -8.98
CA PHE A 85 11.80 -8.43 -8.53
C PHE A 85 10.79 -7.75 -9.47
N ALA A 86 10.98 -6.46 -9.77
CA ALA A 86 10.08 -5.69 -10.62
C ALA A 86 9.98 -6.25 -12.06
N LYS A 87 11.07 -6.86 -12.57
CA LYS A 87 11.03 -7.54 -13.88
C LYS A 87 10.20 -8.83 -13.81
N TRP A 88 10.38 -9.64 -12.77
CA TRP A 88 9.60 -10.87 -12.57
C TRP A 88 8.11 -10.60 -12.32
N GLU A 89 7.78 -9.56 -11.55
CA GLU A 89 6.40 -9.09 -11.36
C GLU A 89 5.77 -8.69 -12.71
N ARG A 90 6.50 -7.91 -13.53
CA ARG A 90 6.02 -7.56 -14.86
C ARG A 90 5.81 -8.78 -15.76
N ILE A 91 6.71 -9.77 -15.73
CA ILE A 91 6.56 -11.03 -16.48
C ILE A 91 5.27 -11.75 -16.04
N HIS A 92 5.08 -11.89 -14.72
CA HIS A 92 3.87 -12.48 -14.15
C HIS A 92 2.61 -11.78 -14.66
N ASP A 93 2.57 -10.45 -14.59
CA ASP A 93 1.39 -9.65 -14.95
C ASP A 93 1.07 -9.71 -16.45
N ARG A 94 2.08 -9.72 -17.32
CA ARG A 94 1.90 -9.88 -18.77
C ARG A 94 1.35 -11.25 -19.15
N VAL A 95 1.78 -12.30 -18.45
CA VAL A 95 1.24 -13.65 -18.65
C VAL A 95 -0.17 -13.77 -18.06
N ALA A 96 -0.43 -13.11 -16.92
CA ALA A 96 -1.74 -13.12 -16.26
C ALA A 96 -2.81 -12.38 -17.08
N SER A 97 -2.46 -11.24 -17.67
CA SER A 97 -3.31 -10.44 -18.55
C SER A 97 -3.51 -11.08 -19.94
N GLY A 98 -2.73 -12.11 -20.28
CA GLY A 98 -2.79 -12.77 -21.59
C GLY A 98 -2.15 -11.95 -22.72
N GLU A 99 -1.37 -10.92 -22.39
CA GLU A 99 -0.56 -10.20 -23.38
C GLU A 99 0.62 -11.04 -23.87
N MET A 100 1.09 -11.97 -23.03
CA MET A 100 2.13 -12.93 -23.37
C MET A 100 1.59 -14.36 -23.33
N PRO A 101 1.85 -15.18 -24.38
CA PRO A 101 2.56 -14.82 -25.63
C PRO A 101 1.70 -13.95 -26.58
N PRO A 102 2.32 -13.21 -27.52
CA PRO A 102 1.60 -12.39 -28.49
C PRO A 102 0.73 -13.27 -29.41
N ALA A 103 -0.32 -12.68 -29.99
CA ALA A 103 -1.30 -13.41 -30.81
C ALA A 103 -0.71 -14.12 -32.05
N SER A 104 0.50 -13.74 -32.48
CA SER A 104 1.24 -14.38 -33.58
C SER A 104 1.95 -15.68 -33.18
N VAL A 105 1.97 -16.02 -31.90
CA VAL A 105 2.66 -17.20 -31.34
C VAL A 105 1.64 -18.12 -30.67
N GLU A 106 1.87 -19.43 -30.74
CA GLU A 106 1.00 -20.41 -30.11
C GLU A 106 0.95 -20.23 -28.58
N ALA A 107 -0.26 -20.12 -28.04
CA ALA A 107 -0.44 -19.94 -26.61
C ALA A 107 -0.23 -21.26 -25.85
N PRO A 108 0.43 -21.23 -24.68
CA PRO A 108 0.56 -22.41 -23.83
C PRO A 108 -0.80 -22.92 -23.37
N ALA A 109 -0.87 -24.20 -23.03
CA ALA A 109 -2.08 -24.78 -22.47
C ALA A 109 -2.50 -24.00 -21.21
N LYS A 110 -3.82 -23.85 -21.01
CA LYS A 110 -4.36 -23.09 -19.88
C LYS A 110 -3.84 -23.60 -18.53
N ALA A 111 -3.69 -24.92 -18.38
CA ALA A 111 -3.16 -25.55 -17.18
C ALA A 111 -1.71 -25.14 -16.91
N ASP A 112 -0.85 -25.15 -17.93
CA ASP A 112 0.57 -24.78 -17.81
C ASP A 112 0.73 -23.30 -17.45
N ARG A 113 -0.07 -22.43 -18.10
CA ARG A 113 -0.10 -21.00 -17.76
C ARG A 113 -0.52 -20.78 -16.30
N GLN A 114 -1.56 -21.46 -15.85
CA GLN A 114 -2.02 -21.35 -14.46
C GLN A 114 -0.99 -21.88 -13.46
N ALA A 115 -0.32 -22.98 -13.76
CA ALA A 115 0.74 -23.54 -12.92
C ALA A 115 1.94 -22.57 -12.82
N PHE A 116 2.34 -21.95 -13.94
CA PHE A 116 3.37 -20.92 -13.96
C PHE A 116 2.99 -19.71 -13.09
N LEU A 117 1.77 -19.17 -13.27
CA LEU A 117 1.29 -18.03 -12.50
C LEU A 117 1.21 -18.34 -11.01
N ALA A 118 0.69 -19.50 -10.64
CA ALA A 118 0.60 -19.92 -9.24
C ALA A 118 1.99 -20.06 -8.60
N SER A 119 2.95 -20.66 -9.30
CA SER A 119 4.30 -20.84 -8.80
C SER A 119 5.04 -19.51 -8.67
N LEU A 120 5.06 -18.68 -9.74
CA LEU A 120 5.78 -17.41 -9.73
C LEU A 120 5.13 -16.43 -8.74
N GLY A 121 3.81 -16.33 -8.74
CA GLY A 121 3.06 -15.46 -7.83
C GLY A 121 3.27 -15.83 -6.36
N GLY A 122 3.37 -17.14 -6.05
CA GLY A 122 3.70 -17.61 -4.71
C GLY A 122 5.08 -17.14 -4.23
N GLU A 123 6.10 -17.24 -5.07
CA GLU A 123 7.46 -16.80 -4.73
C GLU A 123 7.59 -15.27 -4.66
N LEU A 124 6.94 -14.54 -5.58
CA LEU A 124 6.87 -13.07 -5.52
C LEU A 124 6.17 -12.60 -4.24
N THR A 125 5.08 -13.25 -3.84
CA THR A 125 4.37 -12.93 -2.59
C THR A 125 5.25 -13.16 -1.37
N LYS A 126 5.95 -14.29 -1.30
CA LYS A 126 6.89 -14.59 -0.20
C LYS A 126 8.02 -13.57 -0.14
N ALA A 127 8.64 -13.25 -1.28
CA ALA A 127 9.70 -12.25 -1.36
C ALA A 127 9.22 -10.86 -0.94
N HIS A 128 8.02 -10.46 -1.38
CA HIS A 128 7.41 -9.20 -0.99
C HIS A 128 7.10 -9.13 0.52
N GLN A 129 6.62 -10.22 1.12
CA GLN A 129 6.37 -10.27 2.57
C GLN A 129 7.65 -10.26 3.40
N ALA A 130 8.73 -10.86 2.89
CA ALA A 130 10.03 -10.88 3.52
C ALA A 130 10.73 -9.51 3.50
N ALA A 131 10.59 -8.79 2.38
CA ALA A 131 10.91 -7.37 2.35
C ALA A 131 9.93 -6.66 3.28
N LYS A 132 10.41 -6.05 4.37
CA LYS A 132 9.56 -5.16 5.18
C LYS A 132 9.04 -4.08 4.22
N GLY A 133 7.78 -4.22 3.79
CA GLY A 133 7.23 -3.48 2.65
C GLY A 133 7.40 -1.97 2.80
N THR A 134 7.19 -1.23 1.71
CA THR A 134 7.20 0.23 1.77
C THR A 134 6.18 0.65 2.83
N VAL A 135 6.68 1.21 3.92
CA VAL A 135 5.82 1.63 5.03
C VAL A 135 5.02 2.82 4.53
N LEU A 136 3.70 2.63 4.37
CA LEU A 136 2.79 3.73 4.08
C LEU A 136 2.90 4.74 5.22
N ARG A 137 3.38 5.93 4.88
CA ARG A 137 3.60 7.04 5.80
C ARG A 137 2.51 8.07 5.59
N ARG A 138 1.77 8.42 6.66
CA ARG A 138 0.98 9.66 6.68
C ARG A 138 1.87 10.86 6.95
N LEU A 139 1.40 12.04 6.58
CA LEU A 139 2.02 13.30 7.01
C LEU A 139 1.90 13.42 8.54
N ASN A 140 2.99 13.84 9.19
CA ASN A 140 2.91 14.21 10.60
C ASN A 140 2.10 15.52 10.75
N ARG A 141 1.71 15.90 11.96
CA ARG A 141 0.82 17.04 12.20
C ARG A 141 1.34 18.37 11.65
N ARG A 142 2.67 18.58 11.69
CA ARG A 142 3.32 19.79 11.19
C ARG A 142 3.40 19.78 9.67
N GLU A 143 3.74 18.64 9.10
CA GLU A 143 3.74 18.44 7.64
C GLU A 143 2.33 18.63 7.07
N TYR A 144 1.30 18.11 7.75
CA TYR A 144 -0.08 18.27 7.35
C TYR A 144 -0.50 19.75 7.38
N GLU A 145 -0.23 20.46 8.48
CA GLU A 145 -0.49 21.90 8.58
C GLU A 145 0.20 22.70 7.46
N ASN A 146 1.51 22.50 7.28
CA ASN A 146 2.27 23.19 6.25
C ASN A 146 1.73 22.89 4.85
N THR A 147 1.38 21.62 4.57
CA THR A 147 0.85 21.21 3.26
C THR A 147 -0.51 21.83 2.99
N MET A 148 -1.42 21.83 3.97
CA MET A 148 -2.76 22.41 3.79
C MET A 148 -2.68 23.94 3.62
N ASN A 149 -1.87 24.61 4.43
CA ASN A 149 -1.67 26.06 4.32
C ASN A 149 -1.01 26.45 2.98
N ASP A 150 -0.04 25.67 2.49
CA ASP A 150 0.62 25.91 1.20
C ASP A 150 -0.32 25.67 0.00
N LEU A 151 -1.08 24.56 0.01
CA LEU A 151 -2.00 24.22 -1.08
C LEU A 151 -3.17 25.21 -1.22
N PHE A 152 -3.71 25.68 -0.11
CA PHE A 152 -4.91 26.53 -0.08
C PHE A 152 -4.62 28.01 0.18
N GLY A 153 -3.36 28.37 0.40
CA GLY A 153 -2.96 29.74 0.70
C GLY A 153 -3.51 30.26 2.04
N THR A 154 -3.76 29.37 2.99
CA THR A 154 -4.30 29.70 4.32
C THR A 154 -3.19 29.80 5.37
N ASN A 155 -3.51 30.24 6.59
CA ASN A 155 -2.57 30.32 7.70
C ASN A 155 -3.22 29.85 9.01
N LEU A 156 -3.74 28.61 8.98
CA LEU A 156 -4.42 28.00 10.11
C LEU A 156 -3.45 27.20 10.99
N LYS A 157 -3.71 27.18 12.30
CA LYS A 157 -2.96 26.39 13.30
C LYS A 157 -3.60 25.00 13.47
N LEU A 158 -3.43 24.14 12.47
CA LEU A 158 -4.02 22.80 12.42
C LEU A 158 -3.26 21.80 13.31
N ALA A 159 -1.94 21.96 13.49
CA ALA A 159 -1.10 21.01 14.21
C ALA A 159 -1.50 20.83 15.67
N GLU A 160 -2.08 21.86 16.30
CA GLU A 160 -2.57 21.82 17.68
C GLU A 160 -3.91 21.07 17.82
N ARG A 161 -4.66 20.93 16.72
CA ARG A 161 -5.95 20.23 16.67
C ARG A 161 -5.79 18.74 16.36
N LEU A 162 -4.63 18.35 15.86
CA LEU A 162 -4.27 16.97 15.59
C LEU A 162 -3.66 16.30 16.82
N PRO A 163 -3.96 15.01 17.07
CA PRO A 163 -3.28 14.24 18.11
C PRO A 163 -1.75 14.27 17.93
N GLU A 164 -1.02 14.13 19.04
CA GLU A 164 0.44 14.09 18.98
C GLU A 164 0.94 12.83 18.26
N ASP A 165 1.92 13.03 17.38
CA ASP A 165 2.56 11.94 16.65
C ASP A 165 3.51 11.15 17.55
N SER A 166 3.56 9.85 17.33
CA SER A 166 4.56 8.98 17.96
C SER A 166 5.96 9.35 17.46
N ARG A 167 6.93 9.27 18.38
CA ARG A 167 8.33 9.53 18.07
C ARG A 167 9.11 8.22 18.07
N SER A 168 10.03 8.08 17.13
CA SER A 168 11.01 7.00 17.08
C SER A 168 12.39 7.62 17.00
N HIS A 169 13.26 7.27 17.94
CA HIS A 169 14.59 7.89 18.06
C HIS A 169 14.48 9.42 18.04
N GLU A 170 13.52 9.95 18.82
CA GLU A 170 13.23 11.38 18.97
C GLU A 170 12.73 12.09 17.70
N ILE A 171 12.53 11.37 16.60
CA ILE A 171 12.07 11.89 15.31
C ILE A 171 10.59 11.54 15.11
N ASP A 172 9.80 12.50 14.62
CA ASP A 172 8.35 12.43 14.44
C ASP A 172 7.91 12.25 12.97
N ASN A 173 8.83 11.95 12.05
CA ASN A 173 8.54 11.71 10.63
C ASN A 173 8.77 10.25 10.20
N VAL A 174 9.03 9.34 11.15
CA VAL A 174 9.29 7.92 10.87
C VAL A 174 7.98 7.20 10.55
N GLY A 175 7.80 6.81 9.29
CA GLY A 175 6.56 6.17 8.80
C GLY A 175 6.12 4.95 9.61
N ALA A 176 7.06 4.13 10.09
CA ALA A 176 6.76 2.92 10.89
C ALA A 176 6.10 3.22 12.24
N SER A 177 6.23 4.45 12.73
CA SER A 177 5.63 4.89 13.98
C SER A 177 4.31 5.63 13.74
N LEU A 178 4.12 6.22 12.56
CA LEU A 178 2.98 7.06 12.18
C LEU A 178 1.75 6.24 11.77
N GLY A 179 1.19 5.48 12.72
CA GLY A 179 -0.09 4.80 12.55
C GLY A 179 -1.27 5.78 12.39
N ILE A 180 -2.33 5.33 11.74
CA ILE A 180 -3.62 6.05 11.69
C ILE A 180 -4.60 5.43 12.68
N SER A 181 -5.19 6.27 13.54
CA SER A 181 -6.28 5.89 14.43
C SER A 181 -7.59 6.50 13.94
N MET A 182 -8.72 6.00 14.40
CA MET A 182 -10.04 6.57 14.06
C MET A 182 -10.15 8.04 14.50
N VAL A 183 -9.57 8.39 15.65
CA VAL A 183 -9.52 9.77 16.15
C VAL A 183 -8.63 10.65 15.26
N GLN A 184 -7.49 10.12 14.80
CA GLN A 184 -6.60 10.84 13.87
C GLN A 184 -7.33 11.17 12.57
N LEU A 185 -8.02 10.18 12.00
CA LEU A 185 -8.76 10.36 10.76
C LEU A 185 -9.89 11.39 10.92
N GLN A 186 -10.64 11.30 12.02
CA GLN A 186 -11.69 12.28 12.32
C GLN A 186 -11.11 13.70 12.39
N ARG A 187 -10.01 13.91 13.12
CA ARG A 187 -9.38 15.23 13.22
C ARG A 187 -8.82 15.73 11.91
N TYR A 188 -8.33 14.87 11.02
CA TYR A 188 -7.94 15.27 9.67
C TYR A 188 -9.13 15.78 8.85
N LEU A 189 -10.28 15.10 8.92
CA LEU A 189 -11.47 15.54 8.21
C LEU A 189 -11.97 16.90 8.74
N GLU A 190 -12.03 17.06 10.06
CA GLU A 190 -12.40 18.35 10.68
C GLU A 190 -11.42 19.46 10.27
N CYS A 191 -10.10 19.21 10.33
CA CYS A 191 -9.12 20.21 9.89
C CYS A 191 -9.23 20.53 8.40
N ALA A 192 -9.59 19.56 7.56
CA ALA A 192 -9.81 19.79 6.14
C ALA A 192 -11.03 20.67 5.90
N GLU A 193 -12.13 20.47 6.66
CA GLU A 193 -13.30 21.36 6.63
C GLU A 193 -12.91 22.79 6.99
N ASP A 194 -12.15 23.01 8.07
CA ASP A 194 -11.73 24.36 8.45
C ASP A 194 -10.90 25.05 7.36
N VAL A 195 -10.01 24.30 6.70
CA VAL A 195 -9.19 24.83 5.60
C VAL A 195 -10.08 25.20 4.42
N LEU A 196 -11.05 24.35 4.08
CA LEU A 196 -11.97 24.61 2.98
C LEU A 196 -12.86 25.82 3.28
N ASP A 197 -13.36 25.97 4.51
CA ASP A 197 -14.16 27.11 4.95
C ASP A 197 -13.37 28.42 4.94
N GLU A 198 -12.06 28.37 5.22
CA GLU A 198 -11.18 29.53 5.12
C GLU A 198 -10.82 29.86 3.67
N ALA A 199 -10.54 28.84 2.85
CA ALA A 199 -10.14 29.00 1.46
C ALA A 199 -11.31 29.41 0.55
N THR A 200 -12.54 29.07 0.91
CA THR A 200 -13.73 29.45 0.15
C THR A 200 -14.22 30.85 0.50
N ALA A 201 -14.77 31.54 -0.50
CA ALA A 201 -15.23 32.91 -0.33
C ALA A 201 -16.42 32.99 0.63
N LYS A 202 -16.21 33.59 1.80
CA LYS A 202 -17.26 33.80 2.82
C LYS A 202 -18.32 34.83 2.42
N ASN A 203 -18.00 35.71 1.47
CA ASN A 203 -18.81 36.87 1.08
C ASN A 203 -19.03 36.97 -0.44
N ALA A 204 -19.37 35.86 -1.09
CA ALA A 204 -19.92 35.96 -2.44
C ALA A 204 -21.41 36.28 -2.32
N ASP A 205 -21.77 37.57 -2.40
CA ASP A 205 -23.12 37.91 -2.83
C ASP A 205 -23.36 37.14 -4.14
N PRO A 206 -24.44 36.35 -4.25
CA PRO A 206 -24.70 35.60 -5.46
C PRO A 206 -24.69 36.59 -6.63
N PRO A 207 -23.95 36.31 -7.72
CA PRO A 207 -23.89 37.22 -8.84
C PRO A 207 -25.31 37.49 -9.31
N GLU A 208 -25.61 38.75 -9.66
CA GLU A 208 -26.95 39.13 -10.12
C GLU A 208 -27.40 38.16 -11.22
N SER A 209 -28.51 37.47 -10.96
CA SER A 209 -29.05 36.51 -11.90
C SER A 209 -29.50 37.25 -13.16
N LYS A 210 -28.82 37.01 -14.29
CA LYS A 210 -29.24 37.51 -15.60
C LYS A 210 -30.25 36.54 -16.21
N ILE A 211 -31.53 36.81 -16.00
CA ILE A 211 -32.60 36.08 -16.67
C ILE A 211 -32.64 36.55 -18.14
N THR A 212 -32.07 35.74 -19.04
CA THR A 212 -32.22 35.96 -20.48
C THR A 212 -33.41 35.14 -20.96
N ARG A 213 -34.51 35.82 -21.31
CA ARG A 213 -35.66 35.17 -21.94
C ARG A 213 -35.39 35.11 -23.44
N ALA A 214 -35.13 33.91 -23.96
CA ALA A 214 -35.04 33.69 -25.40
C ALA A 214 -36.39 33.14 -25.89
N SER A 215 -37.09 33.89 -26.74
CA SER A 215 -38.18 33.35 -27.54
C SER A 215 -37.63 32.78 -28.84
N TYR A 216 -38.32 31.80 -29.43
CA TYR A 216 -37.99 31.33 -30.78
C TYR A 216 -38.10 32.47 -31.81
N ALA A 217 -38.93 33.48 -31.53
CA ALA A 217 -39.05 34.73 -32.30
C ALA A 217 -37.76 35.56 -32.32
N ASP A 218 -36.92 35.47 -31.27
CA ASP A 218 -35.73 36.29 -31.10
C ASP A 218 -34.45 35.60 -31.63
N THR A 219 -34.59 34.43 -32.24
CA THR A 219 -33.46 33.66 -32.77
C THR A 219 -33.03 34.17 -34.15
N ARG A 220 -31.72 34.10 -34.45
CA ARG A 220 -31.20 34.41 -35.80
C ARG A 220 -31.85 33.48 -36.83
N GLY A 221 -32.70 34.04 -37.68
CA GLY A 221 -33.44 33.32 -38.73
C GLY A 221 -34.95 33.23 -38.51
N ALA A 222 -35.48 33.65 -37.34
CA ALA A 222 -36.91 33.68 -37.09
C ALA A 222 -37.67 34.61 -38.04
N GLU A 223 -37.07 35.74 -38.44
CA GLU A 223 -37.62 36.69 -39.42
C GLU A 223 -37.97 36.03 -40.76
N GLN A 224 -37.30 34.94 -41.13
CA GLN A 224 -37.56 34.25 -42.39
C GLN A 224 -38.91 33.50 -42.40
N TRP A 225 -39.38 33.06 -41.22
CA TRP A 225 -40.51 32.16 -41.07
C TRP A 225 -41.72 32.80 -40.35
N LEU A 226 -41.47 33.84 -39.54
CA LEU A 226 -42.50 34.67 -38.91
C LEU A 226 -43.39 35.32 -39.97
N GLY A 227 -44.70 35.11 -39.85
CA GLY A 227 -45.73 35.62 -40.78
C GLY A 227 -45.88 34.82 -42.08
N LYS A 228 -45.06 33.80 -42.32
CA LYS A 228 -45.18 32.91 -43.49
C LYS A 228 -45.66 31.52 -43.11
N ILE A 229 -44.94 30.87 -42.19
CA ILE A 229 -45.30 29.53 -41.68
C ILE A 229 -45.69 29.66 -40.21
N TRP A 230 -45.01 30.51 -39.45
CA TRP A 230 -45.29 30.68 -38.03
C TRP A 230 -46.14 31.93 -37.79
N LEU A 231 -47.21 31.77 -37.03
CA LEU A 231 -48.09 32.85 -36.60
C LEU A 231 -47.58 33.45 -35.29
N HIS A 232 -47.33 34.75 -35.32
CA HIS A 232 -47.05 35.53 -34.12
C HIS A 232 -48.38 36.01 -33.55
N ARG A 233 -48.72 35.55 -32.35
CA ARG A 233 -49.93 35.99 -31.64
C ARG A 233 -49.66 37.29 -30.88
N ASP A 234 -50.71 38.04 -30.59
CA ASP A 234 -50.62 39.33 -29.88
C ASP A 234 -50.06 39.21 -28.45
N ASP A 235 -50.06 37.98 -27.90
CA ASP A 235 -49.47 37.61 -26.61
C ASP A 235 -47.95 37.32 -26.67
N GLY A 236 -47.33 37.45 -27.85
CA GLY A 236 -45.91 37.20 -28.07
C GLY A 236 -45.54 35.72 -28.27
N ALA A 237 -46.54 34.83 -28.35
CA ALA A 237 -46.31 33.41 -28.65
C ALA A 237 -46.16 33.17 -30.15
N VAL A 238 -45.21 32.31 -30.52
CA VAL A 238 -45.02 31.82 -31.89
C VAL A 238 -45.63 30.42 -31.97
N VAL A 239 -46.59 30.23 -32.89
CA VAL A 239 -47.27 28.95 -33.14
C VAL A 239 -46.97 28.51 -34.56
N PHE A 240 -46.63 27.23 -34.74
CA PHE A 240 -46.35 26.60 -36.02
C PHE A 240 -47.61 26.17 -36.75
#